data_AF-V8C640-F1
#
_entry.id   AF-V8C640-F1
#
_cell.length_a   1.000
_cell.length_b   1.000
_cell.length_c   1.000
_cell.angle_alpha   90.00
_cell.angle_beta   90.00
_cell.angle_gamma   90.00
#
_symmetry.space_group_name_H-M   'P 1'
#
loop_
_entity.id
_entity.type
_entity.pdbx_description
1 polymer ?
#
loop_
_entity_poly.entity_id
_entity_poly.type
_entity_poly.pdbx_seq_one_letter_code
_entity_poly.pdbx_strand_id
1 'polypeptide(L)'
;MTPQSKIRFYTQIRKKKILPSLSLTLFCAFVGFFATPSNAEPNTQPPQNLDSPQASQIPQTLEQIIEQDIPNNALQNMQQNLEALQNFPQESLPDESALGFGNDEGNINAPQNPLNSQAIYASPDEKLLFVRNATQEALLNKTIYVGQKIPITYNALFFNGASLSQSAFQDKTATNKIALQNPLETWQKDLESAQKGEDVYTITYVFKIKSANAIIPSFEVSAISQDGGIIDSFLVESIAINALDLYQNKRYVGVVADRLELGAYKARSYDDENNLVAFEISASNANLEDFKLPSLEKQGIERSNFSTLESSAIFYALIPKNIQSVSFEYFSLSNNRFEEIRFPAIPNAQSTEFQEDLKPKNTYLLYTALGICTLGLICVGLGFAFKAPLRYVFWALAVAIFAYLLHYLLYTKNGIVSPNKHIWILPTHNSTLLETTTKPIEVKIIGEYSGYYKIITPEEKVGWVKQDDVE
;
A
#
# COMPACT_ATOMS: atom_id res chain seq x y z
N MET A 1 79.89 21.53 8.07
CA MET A 1 79.87 20.60 9.22
C MET A 1 78.55 19.86 9.20
N THR A 2 78.59 18.52 9.15
CA THR A 2 77.46 17.60 9.37
C THR A 2 76.86 17.78 10.78
N PRO A 3 75.63 17.29 11.14
CA PRO A 3 74.99 16.05 10.65
C PRO A 3 73.42 15.96 10.61
N GLN A 4 72.90 14.85 10.02
CA GLN A 4 71.65 14.07 10.36
C GLN A 4 70.25 14.71 10.13
N SER A 5 69.17 14.07 9.61
CA SER A 5 68.81 12.65 9.39
C SER A 5 67.53 12.46 8.53
N LYS A 6 67.42 11.28 7.87
CA LYS A 6 66.23 10.43 7.50
C LYS A 6 65.13 10.99 6.56
N ILE A 7 65.05 10.57 5.29
CA ILE A 7 64.54 9.30 4.68
C ILE A 7 62.99 9.20 4.64
N ARG A 8 62.41 9.24 3.43
CA ARG A 8 61.04 8.79 3.08
C ARG A 8 61.12 7.58 2.13
N PHE A 9 60.42 6.52 2.56
CA PHE A 9 59.70 5.46 1.86
C PHE A 9 60.36 4.60 0.75
N TYR A 10 60.51 3.31 1.11
CA TYR A 10 60.61 2.10 0.28
C TYR A 10 59.52 2.07 -0.83
N THR A 11 59.77 1.80 -2.11
CA THR A 11 60.41 0.66 -2.81
C THR A 11 59.50 -0.57 -3.03
N GLN A 12 59.07 -0.70 -4.30
CA GLN A 12 58.93 -1.91 -5.14
C GLN A 12 57.86 -2.97 -4.82
N ILE A 13 57.19 -3.44 -5.88
CA ILE A 13 57.43 -4.79 -6.45
C ILE A 13 57.02 -4.84 -7.94
N ARG A 14 57.92 -5.41 -8.74
CA ARG A 14 57.82 -5.77 -10.16
C ARG A 14 57.07 -7.10 -10.38
N LYS A 15 56.36 -7.16 -11.52
CA LYS A 15 56.20 -8.26 -12.52
C LYS A 15 56.24 -9.73 -12.06
N LYS A 16 55.22 -10.52 -12.46
CA LYS A 16 55.39 -11.77 -13.24
C LYS A 16 54.09 -12.26 -13.92
N LYS A 17 54.29 -12.93 -15.07
CA LYS A 17 53.33 -13.63 -15.94
C LYS A 17 52.62 -14.81 -15.24
N ILE A 18 51.44 -15.22 -15.75
CA ILE A 18 51.12 -16.54 -16.36
C ILE A 18 49.58 -16.68 -16.50
N LEU A 19 49.11 -17.11 -17.69
CA LEU A 19 47.72 -17.54 -17.98
C LEU A 19 47.40 -18.87 -17.25
N PRO A 20 46.12 -19.17 -16.95
CA PRO A 20 45.46 -20.18 -17.78
C PRO A 20 43.95 -19.95 -18.06
N SER A 21 43.54 -20.48 -19.22
CA SER A 21 42.22 -21.00 -19.64
C SER A 21 40.99 -20.84 -18.72
N LEU A 22 39.94 -20.23 -19.27
CA LEU A 22 38.53 -20.63 -19.10
C LEU A 22 37.78 -20.21 -20.38
N SER A 23 37.59 -21.15 -21.32
CA SER A 23 36.31 -21.85 -21.57
C SER A 23 35.19 -20.87 -21.95
N LEU A 24 35.00 -20.55 -23.23
CA LEU A 24 34.15 -21.28 -24.18
C LEU A 24 32.87 -21.88 -23.57
N THR A 25 32.16 -21.11 -22.73
CA THR A 25 30.84 -21.51 -22.19
C THR A 25 29.89 -20.34 -22.01
N LEU A 26 30.06 -19.28 -22.81
CA LEU A 26 29.10 -18.16 -22.86
C LEU A 26 28.52 -17.88 -24.26
N PHE A 27 28.86 -18.70 -25.26
CA PHE A 27 28.42 -18.51 -26.64
C PHE A 27 27.27 -19.45 -27.08
N CYS A 28 26.84 -20.38 -26.22
CA CYS A 28 25.75 -21.33 -26.54
C CYS A 28 24.43 -21.08 -25.81
N ALA A 29 24.30 -20.02 -25.00
CA ALA A 29 23.08 -19.77 -24.21
C ALA A 29 22.05 -18.83 -24.86
N PHE A 30 22.24 -18.38 -26.12
CA PHE A 30 21.36 -17.37 -26.73
C PHE A 30 20.83 -17.68 -28.13
N VAL A 31 21.04 -18.88 -28.66
CA VAL A 31 20.55 -19.29 -30.01
C VAL A 31 19.36 -20.27 -29.94
N GLY A 32 18.78 -20.46 -28.74
CA GLY A 32 17.71 -21.45 -28.53
C GLY A 32 16.26 -20.96 -28.68
N PHE A 33 15.99 -19.73 -29.17
CA PHE A 33 14.63 -19.15 -29.11
C PHE A 33 13.94 -18.90 -30.46
N PHE A 34 14.47 -19.44 -31.57
CA PHE A 34 13.74 -19.45 -32.84
C PHE A 34 13.67 -20.88 -33.40
N ALA A 35 12.69 -21.64 -32.90
CA ALA A 35 12.19 -22.82 -33.57
C ALA A 35 10.70 -22.62 -33.84
N THR A 36 10.35 -22.54 -35.13
CA THR A 36 8.98 -22.59 -35.63
C THR A 36 8.41 -24.01 -35.42
N PRO A 37 7.15 -24.17 -34.98
CA PRO A 37 6.54 -25.50 -34.95
C PRO A 37 5.95 -25.85 -36.32
N SER A 38 6.41 -26.99 -36.84
CA SER A 38 5.81 -27.75 -37.92
C SER A 38 4.67 -28.62 -37.38
N ASN A 39 3.62 -28.80 -38.20
CA ASN A 39 2.43 -29.63 -37.99
C ASN A 39 2.73 -31.04 -37.44
N ALA A 40 1.91 -31.50 -36.49
CA ALA A 40 1.41 -32.88 -36.41
C ALA A 40 0.21 -33.00 -35.44
N GLU A 41 -0.81 -33.73 -35.88
CA GLU A 41 -2.07 -34.10 -35.21
C GLU A 41 -1.89 -35.26 -34.17
N PRO A 42 -2.94 -35.72 -33.47
CA PRO A 42 -2.92 -35.97 -32.03
C PRO A 42 -2.90 -37.47 -31.65
N ASN A 43 -2.56 -37.80 -30.39
CA ASN A 43 -3.26 -38.84 -29.61
C ASN A 43 -2.80 -39.02 -28.14
N THR A 44 -3.82 -39.08 -27.25
CA THR A 44 -4.02 -39.92 -26.04
C THR A 44 -3.06 -39.92 -24.82
N GLN A 45 -3.52 -39.28 -23.72
CA GLN A 45 -3.68 -39.71 -22.29
C GLN A 45 -2.75 -40.75 -21.59
N PRO A 46 -2.68 -40.81 -20.22
CA PRO A 46 -2.84 -39.81 -19.14
C PRO A 46 -1.74 -39.96 -18.02
N PRO A 47 -1.90 -39.60 -16.72
CA PRO A 47 -1.04 -38.62 -16.03
C PRO A 47 -0.12 -39.22 -14.93
N GLN A 48 0.91 -38.46 -14.52
CA GLN A 48 1.58 -38.67 -13.23
C GLN A 48 1.65 -37.35 -12.44
N ASN A 49 1.10 -37.42 -11.23
CA ASN A 49 1.18 -36.44 -10.16
C ASN A 49 2.63 -36.23 -9.70
N LEU A 50 2.99 -34.99 -9.39
CA LEU A 50 3.90 -34.68 -8.28
C LEU A 50 3.52 -33.31 -7.68
N ASP A 51 3.44 -33.30 -6.35
CA ASP A 51 2.89 -32.27 -5.48
C ASP A 51 3.70 -30.96 -5.39
N SER A 52 2.95 -29.93 -4.97
CA SER A 52 3.32 -28.66 -4.29
C SER A 52 3.47 -27.40 -5.15
N PRO A 53 2.77 -26.32 -4.75
CA PRO A 53 3.33 -24.98 -4.87
C PRO A 53 3.32 -24.22 -3.53
N GLN A 54 4.49 -23.67 -3.16
CA GLN A 54 4.53 -22.38 -2.49
C GLN A 54 4.09 -21.32 -3.51
N ALA A 55 3.04 -20.55 -3.20
CA ALA A 55 2.58 -19.44 -4.01
C ALA A 55 2.67 -18.13 -3.22
N SER A 56 3.51 -17.24 -3.74
CA SER A 56 3.52 -15.80 -3.46
C SER A 56 2.16 -15.19 -3.80
N GLN A 57 1.65 -14.36 -2.90
CA GLN A 57 0.33 -13.75 -2.97
C GLN A 57 0.22 -12.73 -4.12
N ILE A 58 -0.76 -12.96 -5.00
CA ILE A 58 -1.30 -12.00 -5.97
C ILE A 58 -2.46 -11.25 -5.28
N PRO A 59 -2.68 -9.94 -5.51
CA PRO A 59 -3.87 -9.27 -4.99
C PRO A 59 -5.14 -9.88 -5.61
N GLN A 60 -6.04 -10.37 -4.76
CA GLN A 60 -7.36 -10.86 -5.18
C GLN A 60 -8.19 -9.70 -5.74
N THR A 61 -8.85 -9.92 -6.87
CA THR A 61 -9.74 -8.91 -7.48
C THR A 61 -11.10 -8.90 -6.77
N LEU A 62 -11.77 -7.74 -6.74
CA LEU A 62 -13.12 -7.58 -6.16
C LEU A 62 -14.13 -8.59 -6.72
N GLU A 63 -13.92 -9.08 -7.95
CA GLU A 63 -14.72 -10.14 -8.55
C GLU A 63 -14.57 -11.49 -7.84
N GLN A 64 -13.35 -11.90 -7.49
CA GLN A 64 -13.11 -13.15 -6.76
C GLN A 64 -13.74 -13.14 -5.36
N ILE A 65 -13.72 -11.99 -4.69
CA ILE A 65 -14.35 -11.81 -3.37
C ILE A 65 -15.87 -11.98 -3.48
N ILE A 66 -16.50 -11.30 -4.45
CA ILE A 66 -17.96 -11.34 -4.61
C ILE A 66 -18.45 -12.70 -5.12
N GLU A 67 -17.65 -13.44 -5.90
CA GLU A 67 -18.07 -14.73 -6.49
C GLU A 67 -17.73 -15.97 -5.65
N GLN A 68 -16.75 -15.91 -4.74
CA GLN A 68 -16.35 -17.07 -3.93
C GLN A 68 -16.48 -16.91 -2.41
N ASP A 69 -16.66 -15.70 -1.85
CA ASP A 69 -16.57 -15.51 -0.38
C ASP A 69 -17.73 -14.75 0.29
N ILE A 70 -18.55 -13.96 -0.43
CA ILE A 70 -19.57 -13.13 0.25
C ILE A 70 -20.82 -13.88 0.77
N PRO A 71 -21.30 -15.03 0.23
CA PRO A 71 -22.48 -15.65 0.82
C PRO A 71 -22.20 -16.40 2.14
N ASN A 72 -20.98 -16.87 2.37
CA ASN A 72 -20.68 -17.71 3.55
C ASN A 72 -20.01 -16.94 4.69
N ASN A 73 -19.02 -16.08 4.40
CA ASN A 73 -18.30 -15.35 5.44
C ASN A 73 -19.14 -14.20 6.02
N ALA A 74 -19.89 -13.48 5.18
CA ALA A 74 -20.76 -12.39 5.66
C ALA A 74 -21.95 -12.91 6.48
N LEU A 75 -22.48 -14.10 6.17
CA LEU A 75 -23.53 -14.75 6.97
C LEU A 75 -22.96 -15.20 8.32
N GLN A 76 -21.79 -15.86 8.34
CA GLN A 76 -21.11 -16.23 9.58
C GLN A 76 -20.76 -15.01 10.45
N ASN A 77 -20.17 -13.96 9.87
CA ASN A 77 -19.80 -12.74 10.59
C ASN A 77 -21.04 -11.97 11.10
N MET A 78 -22.16 -11.98 10.36
CA MET A 78 -23.43 -11.44 10.85
C MET A 78 -24.00 -12.27 12.00
N GLN A 79 -23.96 -13.60 11.92
CA GLN A 79 -24.48 -14.49 12.95
C GLN A 79 -23.66 -14.39 14.24
N GLN A 80 -22.33 -14.28 14.13
CA GLN A 80 -21.43 -14.08 15.25
C GLN A 80 -21.63 -12.72 15.93
N ASN A 81 -21.84 -11.64 15.16
CA ASN A 81 -22.12 -10.31 15.71
C ASN A 81 -23.53 -10.19 16.33
N LEU A 82 -24.53 -10.93 15.82
CA LEU A 82 -25.84 -11.02 16.48
C LEU A 82 -25.78 -11.80 17.80
N GLU A 83 -24.99 -12.89 17.86
CA GLU A 83 -24.77 -13.66 19.09
C GLU A 83 -24.00 -12.85 20.15
N ALA A 84 -23.05 -12.00 19.72
CA ALA A 84 -22.31 -11.10 20.62
C ALA A 84 -23.18 -9.99 21.23
N LEU A 85 -24.25 -9.56 20.54
CA LEU A 85 -25.21 -8.58 21.06
C LEU A 85 -26.26 -9.20 21.99
N GLN A 86 -26.47 -10.51 21.93
CA GLN A 86 -27.38 -11.25 22.82
C GLN A 86 -26.72 -11.74 24.11
N ASN A 87 -25.38 -11.85 24.14
CA ASN A 87 -24.60 -12.28 25.31
C ASN A 87 -23.90 -11.09 26.00
N PHE A 88 -24.67 -10.23 26.65
CA PHE A 88 -24.14 -9.39 27.73
C PHE A 88 -24.27 -10.15 29.06
N PRO A 89 -23.17 -10.49 29.75
CA PRO A 89 -23.25 -10.95 31.13
C PRO A 89 -23.68 -9.78 32.02
N GLN A 90 -24.75 -9.96 32.81
CA GLN A 90 -24.97 -9.11 33.98
C GLN A 90 -23.92 -9.48 35.03
N GLU A 91 -22.90 -8.63 35.17
CA GLU A 91 -21.92 -8.76 36.24
C GLU A 91 -22.58 -8.31 37.57
N SER A 92 -22.73 -9.27 38.47
CA SER A 92 -23.21 -9.06 39.84
C SER A 92 -22.05 -8.63 40.73
N LEU A 93 -22.32 -7.67 41.61
CA LEU A 93 -21.40 -7.17 42.63
C LEU A 93 -20.95 -8.31 43.57
N PRO A 94 -19.65 -8.42 43.91
CA PRO A 94 -19.23 -9.32 44.98
C PRO A 94 -19.43 -8.68 46.36
N ASP A 95 -20.05 -9.48 47.23
CA ASP A 95 -20.31 -9.25 48.64
C ASP A 95 -19.04 -9.07 49.48
N GLU A 96 -19.18 -8.19 50.45
CA GLU A 96 -18.27 -7.92 51.56
C GLU A 96 -18.40 -9.03 52.61
N SER A 97 -17.33 -9.81 52.82
CA SER A 97 -16.90 -10.38 54.13
C SER A 97 -16.03 -11.63 53.96
N ALA A 98 -14.81 -11.52 54.50
CA ALA A 98 -13.98 -12.56 55.12
C ALA A 98 -12.52 -12.38 54.69
N LEU A 99 -11.67 -11.99 55.63
CA LEU A 99 -10.55 -12.83 56.07
C LEU A 99 -9.91 -12.19 57.31
N GLY A 100 -9.85 -12.99 58.37
CA GLY A 100 -9.58 -12.59 59.73
C GLY A 100 -8.12 -12.21 60.00
N PHE A 101 -7.98 -11.36 61.02
CA PHE A 101 -6.76 -11.11 61.76
C PHE A 101 -6.26 -12.39 62.46
N GLY A 102 -4.97 -12.67 62.34
CA GLY A 102 -4.24 -13.66 63.14
C GLY A 102 -2.91 -13.07 63.56
N ASN A 103 -2.78 -12.79 64.85
CA ASN A 103 -1.54 -12.38 65.52
C ASN A 103 -0.67 -13.63 65.78
N ASP A 104 0.63 -13.53 65.55
CA ASP A 104 1.61 -14.38 66.26
C ASP A 104 2.89 -13.58 66.51
N GLU A 105 3.21 -13.41 67.80
CA GLU A 105 4.47 -12.87 68.32
C GLU A 105 5.53 -13.98 68.37
N GLY A 106 6.76 -13.66 67.96
CA GLY A 106 7.91 -14.56 68.08
C GLY A 106 9.25 -13.85 67.86
N ASN A 107 9.82 -13.31 68.94
CA ASN A 107 11.24 -12.92 69.12
C ASN A 107 12.12 -14.19 68.95
N ILE A 108 13.37 -14.24 68.43
CA ILE A 108 14.61 -13.54 68.81
C ILE A 108 15.75 -13.84 67.79
N ASN A 109 16.73 -12.92 67.74
CA ASN A 109 18.17 -13.06 67.41
C ASN A 109 18.69 -12.64 66.02
N ALA A 110 19.31 -11.46 66.02
CA ALA A 110 20.28 -10.99 65.04
C ALA A 110 21.65 -11.70 65.18
N PRO A 111 22.47 -11.64 64.13
CA PRO A 111 23.87 -11.27 64.30
C PRO A 111 24.23 -10.03 63.47
N GLN A 112 24.88 -9.09 64.16
CA GLN A 112 25.56 -7.94 63.60
C GLN A 112 26.80 -8.38 62.80
N ASN A 113 26.97 -7.83 61.60
CA ASN A 113 28.31 -7.56 61.05
C ASN A 113 28.23 -6.30 60.16
N PRO A 114 28.98 -5.22 60.45
CA PRO A 114 28.93 -4.00 59.67
C PRO A 114 29.96 -4.07 58.53
N LEU A 115 29.52 -4.13 57.28
CA LEU A 115 30.36 -3.73 56.15
C LEU A 115 29.88 -2.39 55.60
N ASN A 116 30.67 -1.40 55.97
CA ASN A 116 30.79 -0.06 55.44
C ASN A 116 30.55 0.03 53.92
N SER A 117 29.39 0.52 53.50
CA SER A 117 29.26 1.29 52.27
C SER A 117 28.79 2.69 52.67
N GLN A 118 29.69 3.65 52.53
CA GLN A 118 29.32 5.05 52.58
C GLN A 118 28.33 5.29 51.44
N ALA A 119 27.04 5.35 51.75
CA ALA A 119 26.09 6.03 50.91
C ALA A 119 26.55 7.49 50.87
N ILE A 120 27.18 7.87 49.77
CA ILE A 120 27.36 9.27 49.44
C ILE A 120 25.95 9.81 49.21
N TYR A 121 25.42 10.52 50.20
CA TYR A 121 24.27 11.39 49.98
C TYR A 121 24.75 12.50 49.06
N ALA A 122 24.61 12.28 47.75
CA ALA A 122 24.73 13.33 46.76
C ALA A 122 23.58 14.33 46.96
N SER A 123 23.89 15.61 46.76
CA SER A 123 22.99 16.74 46.98
C SER A 123 21.65 16.54 46.24
N PRO A 124 20.49 16.80 46.87
CA PRO A 124 19.15 16.61 46.28
C PRO A 124 18.81 17.56 45.11
N ASP A 125 19.80 18.26 44.53
CA ASP A 125 19.61 19.37 43.58
C ASP A 125 20.26 19.18 42.20
N GLU A 126 20.94 18.07 41.93
CA GLU A 126 21.43 17.80 40.57
C GLU A 126 20.31 17.20 39.70
N LYS A 127 19.63 18.06 38.92
CA LYS A 127 18.69 17.62 37.89
C LYS A 127 19.41 16.82 36.82
N LEU A 128 19.01 15.58 36.63
CA LEU A 128 19.54 14.69 35.59
C LEU A 128 18.71 14.72 34.32
N LEU A 129 17.47 15.20 34.41
CA LEU A 129 16.50 15.15 33.33
C LEU A 129 15.68 16.43 33.23
N PHE A 130 15.43 16.85 31.99
CA PHE A 130 14.38 17.80 31.67
C PHE A 130 13.51 17.25 30.54
N VAL A 131 12.19 17.19 30.76
CA VAL A 131 11.24 16.75 29.74
C VAL A 131 10.22 17.84 29.48
N ARG A 132 9.86 18.01 28.21
CA ARG A 132 8.77 18.91 27.83
C ARG A 132 7.89 18.26 26.77
N ASN A 133 6.63 18.70 26.77
CA ASN A 133 5.80 18.57 25.59
C ASN A 133 6.38 19.44 24.46
N ALA A 134 6.73 18.82 23.35
CA ALA A 134 7.26 19.45 22.14
C ALA A 134 6.28 19.36 20.96
N THR A 135 5.02 18.99 21.23
CA THR A 135 3.94 19.02 20.23
C THR A 135 3.79 20.43 19.68
N GLN A 136 3.64 20.53 18.36
CA GLN A 136 3.49 21.82 17.70
C GLN A 136 2.26 22.55 18.24
N GLU A 137 2.43 23.78 18.74
CA GLU A 137 1.31 24.57 19.29
C GLU A 137 0.20 24.80 18.26
N ALA A 138 0.56 24.94 16.97
CA ALA A 138 -0.40 25.07 15.89
C ALA A 138 -1.36 23.86 15.78
N LEU A 139 -0.90 22.67 16.18
CA LEU A 139 -1.69 21.44 16.17
C LEU A 139 -2.71 21.42 17.32
N LEU A 140 -2.29 21.88 18.50
CA LEU A 140 -3.15 21.95 19.70
C LEU A 140 -4.11 23.15 19.67
N ASN A 141 -3.76 24.23 18.97
CA ASN A 141 -4.60 25.42 18.80
C ASN A 141 -5.61 25.30 17.66
N LYS A 142 -5.44 24.31 16.76
CA LYS A 142 -6.43 24.02 15.72
C LYS A 142 -7.64 23.31 16.33
N THR A 143 -8.81 23.51 15.74
CA THR A 143 -10.00 22.71 16.08
C THR A 143 -9.69 21.23 15.86
N ILE A 144 -9.85 20.45 16.93
CA ILE A 144 -9.73 18.98 16.91
C ILE A 144 -11.14 18.39 16.77
N TYR A 145 -11.26 17.28 16.07
CA TYR A 145 -12.54 16.60 15.84
C TYR A 145 -12.58 15.25 16.55
N VAL A 146 -13.77 14.83 16.98
CA VAL A 146 -13.99 13.45 17.45
C VAL A 146 -13.72 12.50 16.28
N GLY A 147 -12.89 11.48 16.50
CA GLY A 147 -12.38 10.56 15.49
C GLY A 147 -10.96 10.90 15.02
N GLN A 148 -10.50 12.14 15.17
CA GLN A 148 -9.19 12.56 14.66
C GLN A 148 -8.03 11.89 15.41
N LYS A 149 -6.98 11.54 14.66
CA LYS A 149 -5.69 11.07 15.18
C LYS A 149 -4.74 12.26 15.31
N ILE A 150 -4.20 12.49 16.50
CA ILE A 150 -3.28 13.60 16.78
C ILE A 150 -1.93 13.08 17.29
N PRO A 151 -0.80 13.55 16.73
CA PRO A 151 0.52 13.23 17.25
C PRO A 151 0.87 14.13 18.44
N ILE A 152 1.37 13.53 19.52
CA ILE A 152 1.86 14.19 20.72
C ILE A 152 3.33 13.84 20.88
N THR A 153 4.19 14.86 20.82
CA THR A 153 5.64 14.70 20.84
C THR A 153 6.21 15.18 22.17
N TYR A 154 7.11 14.39 22.75
CA TYR A 154 7.86 14.75 23.95
C TYR A 154 9.35 14.78 23.65
N ASN A 155 10.03 15.78 24.21
CA ASN A 155 11.49 15.88 24.16
C ASN A 155 12.05 15.71 25.56
N ALA A 156 13.11 14.89 25.67
CA ALA A 156 13.88 14.69 26.90
C ALA A 156 15.34 15.12 26.67
N LEU A 157 15.87 15.85 27.64
CA LEU A 157 17.27 16.26 27.74
C LEU A 157 17.88 15.56 28.95
N PHE A 158 18.94 14.79 28.73
CA PHE A 158 19.66 14.11 29.81
C PHE A 158 20.97 14.85 30.10
N PHE A 159 21.25 15.06 31.38
CA PHE A 159 22.44 15.76 31.86
C PHE A 159 23.42 14.78 32.53
N ASN A 160 24.68 15.20 32.68
CA ASN A 160 25.70 14.47 33.44
C ASN A 160 25.90 12.99 33.05
N GLY A 161 25.71 12.67 31.76
CA GLY A 161 25.83 11.29 31.26
C GLY A 161 24.71 10.36 31.72
N ALA A 162 23.61 10.89 32.25
CA ALA A 162 22.43 10.12 32.58
C ALA A 162 21.79 9.48 31.34
N SER A 163 21.10 8.37 31.55
CA SER A 163 20.41 7.63 30.50
C SER A 163 18.96 7.36 30.87
N LEU A 164 18.13 7.08 29.86
CA LEU A 164 16.72 6.75 30.08
C LEU A 164 16.59 5.46 30.91
N SER A 165 15.87 5.54 32.03
CA SER A 165 15.49 4.38 32.84
C SER A 165 14.13 3.84 32.41
N GLN A 166 13.09 4.69 32.44
CA GLN A 166 11.72 4.33 32.10
C GLN A 166 10.95 5.56 31.61
N SER A 167 9.92 5.33 30.79
CA SER A 167 8.91 6.35 30.47
C SER A 167 7.53 5.71 30.37
N ALA A 168 6.52 6.32 30.99
CA ALA A 168 5.16 5.78 31.00
C ALA A 168 4.11 6.88 31.21
N PHE A 169 2.88 6.60 30.78
CA PHE A 169 1.71 7.40 31.15
C PHE A 169 1.20 6.96 32.52
N GLN A 170 0.81 7.92 33.36
CA GLN A 170 0.29 7.63 34.71
C GLN A 170 -1.09 6.96 34.67
N ASP A 171 -1.92 7.35 33.70
CA ASP A 171 -3.27 6.81 33.52
C ASP A 171 -3.39 5.94 32.26
N LYS A 172 -4.52 5.22 32.18
CA LYS A 172 -4.87 4.38 31.03
C LYS A 172 -4.91 5.20 29.74
N THR A 173 -4.20 4.73 28.73
CA THR A 173 -4.11 5.36 27.39
C THR A 173 -5.13 4.81 26.38
N ALA A 174 -5.93 3.81 26.78
CA ALA A 174 -7.05 3.26 26.03
C ALA A 174 -8.32 3.33 26.89
N THR A 175 -9.19 4.29 26.57
CA THR A 175 -10.44 4.56 27.27
C THR A 175 -11.60 4.75 26.28
N ASN A 176 -12.78 5.11 26.80
CA ASN A 176 -13.89 5.58 25.95
C ASN A 176 -13.65 6.99 25.38
N LYS A 177 -12.66 7.74 25.89
CA LYS A 177 -12.37 9.13 25.48
C LYS A 177 -11.15 9.27 24.57
N ILE A 178 -10.16 8.40 24.71
CA ILE A 178 -8.93 8.39 23.91
C ILE A 178 -8.47 6.96 23.62
N ALA A 179 -7.69 6.76 22.56
CA ALA A 179 -6.99 5.50 22.31
C ALA A 179 -5.61 5.74 21.71
N LEU A 180 -4.56 5.28 22.39
CA LEU A 180 -3.19 5.27 21.89
C LEU A 180 -3.05 4.24 20.76
N GLN A 181 -2.54 4.68 19.60
CA GLN A 181 -2.43 3.86 18.39
C GLN A 181 -1.07 3.17 18.26
N ASN A 182 -0.01 3.75 18.83
CA ASN A 182 1.37 3.26 18.74
C ASN A 182 1.99 3.09 20.15
N PRO A 183 1.57 2.08 20.92
CA PRO A 183 2.06 1.89 22.30
C PRO A 183 3.52 1.44 22.39
N LEU A 184 4.11 0.94 21.31
CA LEU A 184 5.47 0.36 21.27
C LEU A 184 6.53 1.32 20.69
N GLU A 185 6.28 2.63 20.73
CA GLU A 185 7.25 3.61 20.26
C GLU A 185 8.49 3.69 21.14
N THR A 186 9.62 4.02 20.52
CA THR A 186 10.92 4.13 21.17
C THR A 186 11.48 5.54 21.03
N TRP A 187 12.20 5.99 22.06
CA TRP A 187 12.93 7.26 22.02
C TRP A 187 13.98 7.27 20.91
N GLN A 188 13.99 8.33 20.11
CA GLN A 188 14.93 8.55 19.03
C GLN A 188 15.83 9.73 19.38
N LYS A 189 17.15 9.57 19.22
CA LYS A 189 18.08 10.67 19.42
C LYS A 189 17.93 11.68 18.27
N ASP A 190 17.74 12.95 18.61
CA ASP A 190 17.69 14.03 17.64
C ASP A 190 19.10 14.32 17.12
N LEU A 191 19.33 13.94 15.86
CA LEU A 191 20.64 14.06 15.21
C LEU A 191 21.04 15.50 14.93
N GLU A 192 20.08 16.43 14.77
CA GLU A 192 20.37 17.84 14.51
C GLU A 192 20.83 18.54 15.80
N SER A 193 20.17 18.25 16.92
CA SER A 193 20.56 18.73 18.24
C SER A 193 21.88 18.11 18.71
N ALA A 194 22.11 16.83 18.40
CA ALA A 194 23.38 16.15 18.69
C ALA A 194 24.59 16.80 17.99
N GLN A 195 24.41 17.35 16.78
CA GLN A 195 25.46 18.10 16.08
C GLN A 195 25.82 19.43 16.76
N LYS A 196 24.89 19.98 17.57
CA LYS A 196 25.09 21.19 18.38
C LYS A 196 25.60 20.88 19.80
N GLY A 197 25.82 19.60 20.12
CA GLY A 197 26.29 19.15 21.44
C GLY A 197 25.18 18.98 22.48
N GLU A 198 23.91 18.94 22.06
CA GLU A 198 22.77 18.70 22.95
C GLU A 198 22.27 17.25 22.79
N ASP A 199 22.21 16.50 23.90
CA ASP A 199 21.66 15.13 23.92
C ASP A 199 20.14 15.17 24.09
N VAL A 200 19.45 15.57 23.01
CA VAL A 200 17.98 15.59 22.93
C VAL A 200 17.47 14.26 22.39
N TYR A 201 16.47 13.70 23.07
CA TYR A 201 15.73 12.53 22.63
C TYR A 201 14.27 12.89 22.43
N THR A 202 13.65 12.32 21.41
CA THR A 202 12.28 12.60 20.99
C THR A 202 11.48 11.31 20.90
N ILE A 203 10.22 11.36 21.35
CA ILE A 203 9.24 10.29 21.16
C ILE A 203 7.90 10.89 20.74
N THR A 204 7.18 10.24 19.82
CA THR A 204 5.89 10.71 19.33
C THR A 204 4.82 9.64 19.46
N TYR A 205 3.78 9.94 20.23
CA TYR A 205 2.61 9.07 20.41
C TYR A 205 1.42 9.61 19.60
N VAL A 206 0.69 8.73 18.93
CA VAL A 206 -0.50 9.05 18.16
C VAL A 206 -1.74 8.67 18.96
N PHE A 207 -2.51 9.67 19.37
CA PHE A 207 -3.77 9.49 20.09
C PHE A 207 -4.96 9.68 19.16
N LYS A 208 -5.87 8.70 19.14
CA LYS A 208 -7.20 8.87 18.57
C LYS A 208 -8.13 9.48 19.61
N ILE A 209 -8.78 10.59 19.26
CA ILE A 209 -9.74 11.27 20.12
C ILE A 209 -11.13 10.68 19.92
N LYS A 210 -11.78 10.23 20.99
CA LYS A 210 -13.09 9.53 20.94
C LYS A 210 -14.23 10.31 21.60
N SER A 211 -13.93 11.44 22.24
CA SER A 211 -14.92 12.24 22.96
C SER A 211 -14.56 13.73 22.91
N ALA A 212 -15.57 14.59 23.00
CA ALA A 212 -15.42 16.04 23.01
C ALA A 212 -14.54 16.57 24.16
N ASN A 213 -14.56 15.91 25.33
CA ASN A 213 -13.81 16.30 26.52
C ASN A 213 -12.74 15.26 26.85
N ALA A 214 -11.82 15.05 25.90
CA ALA A 214 -10.73 14.10 26.02
C ALA A 214 -9.57 14.67 26.84
N ILE A 215 -8.87 13.80 27.56
CA ILE A 215 -7.67 14.16 28.34
C ILE A 215 -6.58 13.17 27.96
N ILE A 216 -5.46 13.69 27.47
CA ILE A 216 -4.24 12.90 27.32
C ILE A 216 -3.56 12.87 28.69
N PRO A 217 -3.29 11.68 29.26
CA PRO A 217 -2.71 11.54 30.59
C PRO A 217 -1.37 12.24 30.74
N SER A 218 -1.00 12.54 31.98
CA SER A 218 0.35 12.98 32.32
C SER A 218 1.37 11.90 31.98
N PHE A 219 2.55 12.33 31.53
CA PHE A 219 3.62 11.46 31.07
C PHE A 219 4.84 11.61 31.98
N GLU A 220 5.28 10.51 32.59
CA GLU A 220 6.45 10.47 33.46
C GLU A 220 7.64 9.86 32.72
N VAL A 221 8.80 10.47 32.89
CA VAL A 221 10.07 9.98 32.37
C VAL A 221 11.07 9.97 33.52
N SER A 222 11.82 8.87 33.64
CA SER A 222 12.84 8.68 34.65
C SER A 222 14.21 8.49 33.99
N ALA A 223 15.23 9.16 34.52
CA ALA A 223 16.61 9.03 34.14
C ALA A 223 17.42 8.38 35.26
N ILE A 224 18.43 7.59 34.89
CA ILE A 224 19.39 7.02 35.82
C ILE A 224 20.78 7.60 35.56
N SER A 225 21.49 7.95 36.63
CA SER A 225 22.86 8.45 36.57
C SER A 225 23.83 7.40 35.98
N GLN A 226 24.98 7.84 35.48
CA GLN A 226 25.98 6.97 34.85
C GLN A 226 26.50 5.86 35.77
N ASP A 227 26.58 6.14 37.07
CA ASP A 227 27.00 5.20 38.12
C ASP A 227 25.85 4.32 38.63
N GLY A 228 24.63 4.53 38.15
CA GLY A 228 23.43 3.76 38.55
C GLY A 228 22.86 4.11 39.92
N GLY A 229 23.43 5.10 40.62
CA GLY A 229 23.13 5.41 42.02
C GLY A 229 21.94 6.35 42.25
N ILE A 230 21.55 7.15 41.25
CA ILE A 230 20.51 8.18 41.36
C ILE A 230 19.49 7.99 40.26
N ILE A 231 18.21 8.05 40.63
CA ILE A 231 17.07 8.12 39.71
C ILE A 231 16.38 9.47 39.90
N ASP A 232 16.26 10.21 38.81
CA ASP A 232 15.51 11.48 38.74
C ASP A 232 14.30 11.26 37.84
N SER A 233 13.13 11.79 38.22
CA SER A 233 11.91 11.68 37.41
C SER A 233 11.27 13.03 37.14
N PHE A 234 10.72 13.17 35.94
CA PHE A 234 10.05 14.37 35.48
C PHE A 234 8.65 14.03 35.01
N LEU A 235 7.65 14.74 35.54
CA LEU A 235 6.25 14.59 35.18
C LEU A 235 5.82 15.73 34.25
N VAL A 236 5.35 15.37 33.05
CA VAL A 236 4.70 16.29 32.12
C VAL A 236 3.19 16.26 32.37
N GLU A 237 2.59 17.44 32.53
CA GLU A 237 1.16 17.59 32.83
C GLU A 237 0.25 17.02 31.72
N SER A 238 -0.96 16.64 32.11
CA SER A 238 -2.00 16.16 31.21
C SER A 238 -2.46 17.24 30.22
N ILE A 239 -2.86 16.83 29.01
CA ILE A 239 -3.33 17.76 27.97
C ILE A 239 -4.85 17.62 27.82
N ALA A 240 -5.60 18.68 28.13
CA ALA A 240 -7.03 18.74 27.89
C ALA A 240 -7.32 19.04 26.41
N ILE A 241 -8.17 18.22 25.79
CA ILE A 241 -8.56 18.33 24.39
C ILE A 241 -10.05 18.65 24.33
N ASN A 242 -10.38 19.79 23.72
CA ASN A 242 -11.75 20.19 23.40
C ASN A 242 -12.01 19.86 21.93
N ALA A 243 -12.63 18.71 21.68
CA ALA A 243 -12.93 18.24 20.32
C ALA A 243 -14.38 18.52 19.92
N LEU A 244 -14.59 18.88 18.65
CA LEU A 244 -15.92 19.06 18.08
C LEU A 244 -16.51 17.72 17.64
N ASP A 245 -17.75 17.47 18.07
CA ASP A 245 -18.52 16.31 17.65
C ASP A 245 -19.28 16.62 16.34
N LEU A 246 -19.07 15.76 15.34
CA LEU A 246 -19.60 15.90 13.99
C LEU A 246 -20.87 15.04 13.74
N TYR A 247 -21.27 14.19 14.71
CA TYR A 247 -22.43 13.28 14.58
C TYR A 247 -23.79 14.00 14.52
N GLN A 248 -23.81 15.33 14.69
CA GLN A 248 -25.00 16.13 14.42
C GLN A 248 -25.43 16.08 12.95
N ASN A 249 -24.51 15.78 12.03
CA ASN A 249 -24.81 15.58 10.62
C ASN A 249 -25.33 14.15 10.36
N LYS A 250 -26.57 14.03 9.88
CA LYS A 250 -27.24 12.74 9.64
C LYS A 250 -26.61 11.88 8.54
N ARG A 251 -25.83 12.48 7.63
CA ARG A 251 -25.14 11.77 6.54
C ARG A 251 -23.70 11.42 6.87
N TYR A 252 -23.22 11.84 8.04
CA TYR A 252 -21.86 11.63 8.46
C TYR A 252 -21.57 10.16 8.79
N VAL A 253 -20.50 9.62 8.22
CA VAL A 253 -20.14 8.20 8.36
C VAL A 253 -19.18 7.89 9.51
N GLY A 254 -18.90 8.86 10.38
CA GLY A 254 -17.93 8.68 11.48
C GLY A 254 -16.46 8.86 11.07
N VAL A 255 -16.18 9.22 9.82
CA VAL A 255 -14.80 9.35 9.31
C VAL A 255 -14.36 10.81 9.17
N VAL A 256 -13.26 11.13 9.83
CA VAL A 256 -12.44 12.32 9.68
C VAL A 256 -11.17 11.92 8.94
N ALA A 257 -10.85 12.60 7.83
CA ALA A 257 -9.71 12.27 6.99
C ALA A 257 -9.15 13.51 6.30
N ASP A 258 -7.89 13.50 5.87
CA ASP A 258 -7.39 14.55 4.97
C ASP A 258 -8.04 14.43 3.59
N ARG A 259 -8.24 13.19 3.13
CA ARG A 259 -8.87 12.83 1.87
C ARG A 259 -9.44 11.41 1.97
N LEU A 260 -10.61 11.19 1.37
CA LEU A 260 -11.22 9.87 1.22
C LEU A 260 -11.64 9.67 -0.24
N GLU A 261 -11.28 8.53 -0.81
CA GLU A 261 -11.53 8.18 -2.21
C GLU A 261 -12.35 6.89 -2.30
N LEU A 262 -13.31 6.89 -3.22
CA LEU A 262 -14.06 5.69 -3.59
C LEU A 262 -13.29 4.97 -4.71
N GLY A 263 -12.92 3.73 -4.45
CA GLY A 263 -12.34 2.84 -5.44
C GLY A 263 -13.39 2.15 -6.29
N ALA A 264 -13.17 0.86 -6.58
CA ALA A 264 -14.15 0.05 -7.28
C ALA A 264 -15.38 -0.24 -6.42
N TYR A 265 -16.56 -0.27 -7.03
CA TYR A 265 -17.80 -0.70 -6.37
C TYR A 265 -18.59 -1.65 -7.28
N LYS A 266 -19.36 -2.56 -6.68
CA LYS A 266 -20.24 -3.49 -7.40
C LYS A 266 -21.52 -3.71 -6.58
N ALA A 267 -22.65 -3.69 -7.28
CA ALA A 267 -23.96 -4.00 -6.71
C ALA A 267 -24.51 -5.27 -7.35
N ARG A 268 -25.07 -6.18 -6.55
CA ARG A 268 -25.77 -7.39 -7.00
C ARG A 268 -27.09 -7.52 -6.24
N SER A 269 -28.11 -8.15 -6.84
CA SER A 269 -29.33 -8.48 -6.11
C SER A 269 -29.01 -9.52 -5.04
N TYR A 270 -29.47 -9.32 -3.81
CA TYR A 270 -29.22 -10.25 -2.69
C TYR A 270 -30.47 -11.08 -2.37
N ASP A 271 -31.59 -10.40 -2.10
CA ASP A 271 -32.89 -11.01 -1.86
C ASP A 271 -33.98 -10.21 -2.58
N ASP A 272 -35.26 -10.44 -2.25
CA ASP A 272 -36.37 -9.73 -2.87
C ASP A 272 -36.45 -8.25 -2.49
N GLU A 273 -35.92 -7.88 -1.32
CA GLU A 273 -36.04 -6.54 -0.71
C GLU A 273 -34.76 -5.71 -0.82
N ASN A 274 -33.59 -6.34 -0.95
CA ASN A 274 -32.27 -5.76 -0.78
C ASN A 274 -31.31 -6.10 -1.92
N ASN A 275 -30.44 -5.15 -2.23
CA ASN A 275 -29.23 -5.32 -3.03
C ASN A 275 -28.02 -5.42 -2.10
N LEU A 276 -27.07 -6.29 -2.43
CA LEU A 276 -25.74 -6.31 -1.83
C LEU A 276 -24.83 -5.36 -2.59
N VAL A 277 -24.23 -4.43 -1.87
CA VAL A 277 -23.29 -3.46 -2.43
C VAL A 277 -21.95 -3.63 -1.73
N ALA A 278 -20.90 -3.87 -2.49
CA ALA A 278 -19.53 -3.93 -2.02
C ALA A 278 -18.70 -2.84 -2.69
N PHE A 279 -17.88 -2.12 -1.93
CA PHE A 279 -17.06 -1.03 -2.45
C PHE A 279 -15.75 -0.88 -1.68
N GLU A 280 -14.74 -0.41 -2.39
CA GLU A 280 -13.44 -0.07 -1.83
C GLU A 280 -13.39 1.40 -1.44
N ILE A 281 -12.84 1.68 -0.26
CA ILE A 281 -12.53 3.04 0.21
C ILE A 281 -11.06 3.10 0.60
N SER A 282 -10.40 4.17 0.20
CA SER A 282 -9.05 4.53 0.64
C SER A 282 -9.08 5.93 1.26
N ALA A 283 -8.27 6.15 2.29
CA ALA A 283 -8.23 7.42 2.98
C ALA A 283 -6.85 7.71 3.58
N SER A 284 -6.44 8.97 3.54
CA SER A 284 -5.19 9.44 4.13
C SER A 284 -5.44 10.13 5.46
N ASN A 285 -4.60 9.83 6.47
CA ASN A 285 -4.66 10.37 7.82
C ASN A 285 -6.09 10.30 8.41
N ALA A 286 -6.65 9.09 8.38
CA ALA A 286 -8.08 8.86 8.62
C ALA A 286 -8.33 7.86 9.75
N ASN A 287 -9.50 7.97 10.39
CA ASN A 287 -10.07 6.95 11.26
C ASN A 287 -11.05 6.04 10.49
N LEU A 288 -10.57 5.42 9.40
CA LEU A 288 -11.41 4.59 8.53
C LEU A 288 -12.06 3.40 9.27
N GLU A 289 -11.48 2.98 10.38
CA GLU A 289 -12.03 1.95 11.26
C GLU A 289 -13.40 2.31 11.88
N ASP A 290 -13.77 3.60 11.91
CA ASP A 290 -15.06 4.07 12.42
C ASP A 290 -16.13 4.20 11.32
N PHE A 291 -15.80 3.88 10.07
CA PHE A 291 -16.71 4.02 8.95
C PHE A 291 -18.00 3.23 9.16
N LYS A 292 -19.13 3.95 9.14
CA LYS A 292 -20.47 3.35 9.23
C LYS A 292 -21.48 4.18 8.45
N LEU A 293 -22.18 3.55 7.52
CA LEU A 293 -23.30 4.17 6.82
C LEU A 293 -24.48 4.38 7.79
N PRO A 294 -24.98 5.62 7.94
CA PRO A 294 -26.17 5.88 8.75
C PRO A 294 -27.39 5.14 8.19
N SER A 295 -28.30 4.71 9.06
CA SER A 295 -29.60 4.09 8.71
C SER A 295 -29.57 2.70 8.07
N LEU A 296 -28.40 2.08 7.91
CA LEU A 296 -28.27 0.68 7.46
C LEU A 296 -27.85 -0.20 8.64
N GLU A 297 -28.60 -1.25 8.94
CA GLU A 297 -28.23 -2.17 10.04
C GLU A 297 -27.24 -3.24 9.57
N LYS A 298 -27.46 -3.79 8.37
CA LYS A 298 -26.66 -4.89 7.82
C LYS A 298 -25.53 -4.36 6.94
N GLN A 299 -24.38 -4.13 7.56
CA GLN A 299 -23.18 -3.61 6.92
C GLN A 299 -21.91 -4.08 7.65
N GLY A 300 -20.75 -3.99 7.02
CA GLY A 300 -19.48 -4.37 7.65
C GLY A 300 -18.25 -4.15 6.79
N ILE A 301 -17.09 -4.39 7.41
CA ILE A 301 -15.78 -4.32 6.79
C ILE A 301 -15.32 -5.75 6.53
N GLU A 302 -15.12 -6.10 5.26
CA GLU A 302 -14.69 -7.45 4.86
C GLU A 302 -13.18 -7.59 4.99
N ARG A 303 -12.44 -6.59 4.52
CA ARG A 303 -10.98 -6.53 4.60
C ARG A 303 -10.55 -5.11 4.85
N SER A 304 -9.54 -4.92 5.68
CA SER A 304 -8.99 -3.61 5.97
C SER A 304 -7.49 -3.64 6.17
N ASN A 305 -6.85 -2.54 5.80
CA ASN A 305 -5.50 -2.19 6.19
C ASN A 305 -5.56 -0.79 6.81
N PHE A 306 -5.60 -0.71 8.14
CA PHE A 306 -5.62 0.56 8.85
C PHE A 306 -4.20 0.94 9.28
N SER A 307 -3.72 2.07 8.80
CA SER A 307 -2.48 2.69 9.29
C SER A 307 -2.73 4.14 9.69
N THR A 308 -1.74 4.76 10.33
CA THR A 308 -1.80 6.17 10.73
C THR A 308 -1.80 7.12 9.55
N LEU A 309 -1.13 6.76 8.44
CA LEU A 309 -0.96 7.64 7.27
C LEU A 309 -1.92 7.28 6.13
N GLU A 310 -2.02 6.00 5.79
CA GLU A 310 -2.84 5.52 4.68
C GLU A 310 -3.69 4.34 5.13
N SER A 311 -4.99 4.40 4.90
CA SER A 311 -5.92 3.34 5.27
C SER A 311 -6.74 2.93 4.06
N SER A 312 -7.00 1.62 3.93
CA SER A 312 -7.91 1.09 2.92
C SER A 312 -8.82 0.02 3.50
N ALA A 313 -10.04 -0.06 2.98
CA ALA A 313 -11.00 -1.07 3.38
C ALA A 313 -11.94 -1.46 2.24
N ILE A 314 -12.33 -2.73 2.22
CA ILE A 314 -13.43 -3.25 1.41
C ILE A 314 -14.65 -3.32 2.33
N PHE A 315 -15.67 -2.56 1.98
CA PHE A 315 -16.91 -2.43 2.72
C PHE A 315 -18.04 -3.16 2.02
N TYR A 316 -18.99 -3.71 2.78
CA TYR A 316 -20.23 -4.26 2.25
C TYR A 316 -21.45 -3.71 3.00
N ALA A 317 -22.56 -3.55 2.29
CA ALA A 317 -23.84 -3.16 2.86
C ALA A 317 -25.01 -3.82 2.11
N LEU A 318 -26.06 -4.18 2.86
CA LEU A 318 -27.36 -4.52 2.29
C LEU A 318 -28.20 -3.25 2.19
N ILE A 319 -28.58 -2.92 0.96
CA ILE A 319 -29.25 -1.68 0.60
C ILE A 319 -30.64 -2.01 0.06
N PRO A 320 -31.72 -1.50 0.69
CA PRO A 320 -33.07 -1.68 0.18
C PRO A 320 -33.22 -1.28 -1.30
N LYS A 321 -33.94 -2.08 -2.10
CA LYS A 321 -34.08 -1.86 -3.55
C LYS A 321 -34.76 -0.55 -3.94
N ASN A 322 -35.47 0.10 -3.02
CA ASN A 322 -36.03 1.43 -3.21
C ASN A 322 -34.95 2.54 -3.19
N ILE A 323 -33.75 2.27 -2.69
CA ILE A 323 -32.61 3.20 -2.69
C ILE A 323 -31.78 2.97 -3.95
N GLN A 324 -31.81 3.94 -4.87
CA GLN A 324 -31.11 3.83 -6.15
C GLN A 324 -29.62 4.21 -6.08
N SER A 325 -29.23 5.04 -5.12
CA SER A 325 -27.85 5.49 -4.94
C SER A 325 -27.50 5.61 -3.47
N VAL A 326 -26.29 5.16 -3.11
CA VAL A 326 -25.69 5.42 -1.81
C VAL A 326 -25.09 6.83 -1.86
N SER A 327 -25.42 7.67 -0.89
CA SER A 327 -24.68 8.89 -0.66
C SER A 327 -24.37 9.06 0.83
N PHE A 328 -23.15 9.47 1.11
CA PHE A 328 -22.66 9.61 2.46
C PHE A 328 -21.61 10.72 2.52
N GLU A 329 -21.41 11.27 3.72
CA GLU A 329 -20.50 12.38 3.95
C GLU A 329 -19.40 11.98 4.93
N TYR A 330 -18.16 12.35 4.60
CA TYR A 330 -17.03 12.31 5.52
C TYR A 330 -16.56 13.74 5.79
N PHE A 331 -15.81 13.96 6.88
CA PHE A 331 -15.29 15.28 7.19
C PHE A 331 -13.84 15.40 6.72
N SER A 332 -13.59 16.31 5.77
CA SER A 332 -12.25 16.58 5.26
C SER A 332 -11.51 17.56 6.19
N LEU A 333 -10.37 17.13 6.73
CA LEU A 333 -9.45 17.97 7.51
C LEU A 333 -8.71 18.99 6.65
N SER A 334 -8.50 18.68 5.37
CA SER A 334 -7.86 19.56 4.38
C SER A 334 -8.76 20.74 4.02
N ASN A 335 -10.04 20.45 3.74
CA ASN A 335 -11.02 21.45 3.31
C ASN A 335 -11.90 21.98 4.45
N ASN A 336 -11.74 21.43 5.65
CA ASN A 336 -12.46 21.78 6.87
C ASN A 336 -14.00 21.78 6.70
N ARG A 337 -14.52 20.80 5.97
CA ARG A 337 -15.95 20.68 5.63
C ARG A 337 -16.34 19.23 5.38
N PHE A 338 -17.65 18.97 5.38
CA PHE A 338 -18.19 17.71 4.90
C PHE A 338 -18.07 17.61 3.38
N GLU A 339 -17.66 16.43 2.90
CA GLU A 339 -17.60 16.11 1.49
C GLU A 339 -18.45 14.87 1.20
N GLU A 340 -19.30 14.97 0.18
CA GLU A 340 -20.23 13.92 -0.21
C GLU A 340 -19.58 12.99 -1.24
N ILE A 341 -19.72 11.69 -1.02
CA ILE A 341 -19.44 10.64 -1.99
C ILE A 341 -20.75 9.97 -2.35
N ARG A 342 -20.98 9.79 -3.66
CA ARG A 342 -22.20 9.20 -4.19
C ARG A 342 -21.92 8.22 -5.32
N PHE A 343 -22.57 7.06 -5.27
CA PHE A 343 -22.50 6.04 -6.31
C PHE A 343 -23.81 5.23 -6.39
N PRO A 344 -24.13 4.62 -7.54
CA PRO A 344 -25.37 3.85 -7.71
C PRO A 344 -25.34 2.54 -6.92
N ALA A 345 -26.48 2.21 -6.29
CA ALA A 345 -26.71 0.98 -5.51
C ALA A 345 -27.51 -0.07 -6.28
N ILE A 346 -27.89 0.24 -7.51
CA ILE A 346 -28.65 -0.66 -8.38
C ILE A 346 -27.70 -1.70 -9.00
N PRO A 347 -28.07 -2.99 -9.01
CA PRO A 347 -27.37 -3.98 -9.80
C PRO A 347 -27.39 -3.52 -11.25
N ASN A 348 -26.22 -3.28 -11.84
CA ASN A 348 -26.14 -3.02 -13.27
C ASN A 348 -26.64 -4.29 -13.97
N ALA A 349 -27.90 -4.25 -14.44
CA ALA A 349 -28.50 -5.38 -15.16
C ALA A 349 -27.66 -5.75 -16.39
N GLN A 350 -26.92 -4.79 -16.95
CA GLN A 350 -25.88 -4.98 -17.95
C GLN A 350 -24.89 -3.83 -17.85
N SER A 351 -23.79 -4.01 -17.13
CA SER A 351 -22.55 -3.30 -17.49
C SER A 351 -21.75 -4.23 -18.40
N THR A 352 -22.23 -4.33 -19.63
CA THR A 352 -21.41 -4.66 -20.81
C THR A 352 -20.46 -3.50 -21.16
N GLU A 353 -20.32 -2.52 -20.26
CA GLU A 353 -19.38 -1.41 -20.27
C GLU A 353 -18.11 -1.77 -19.48
N PHE A 354 -17.52 -2.91 -19.84
CA PHE A 354 -16.08 -3.03 -20.03
C PHE A 354 -15.83 -3.52 -21.45
N GLN A 355 -16.53 -2.95 -22.42
CA GLN A 355 -15.79 -2.48 -23.58
C GLN A 355 -15.09 -1.18 -23.15
N GLU A 356 -14.08 -1.29 -22.28
CA GLU A 356 -12.88 -0.53 -22.58
C GLU A 356 -12.63 -0.88 -24.04
N ASP A 357 -12.74 0.13 -24.89
CA ASP A 357 -12.45 0.07 -26.30
C ASP A 357 -11.36 -0.98 -26.48
N LEU A 358 -11.77 -2.18 -26.93
CA LEU A 358 -10.88 -3.29 -27.24
C LEU A 358 -10.19 -2.85 -28.52
N LYS A 359 -9.46 -1.73 -28.46
CA LYS A 359 -8.29 -1.50 -29.26
C LYS A 359 -7.34 -2.54 -28.72
N PRO A 360 -7.16 -3.70 -29.41
CA PRO A 360 -6.07 -4.58 -29.04
C PRO A 360 -4.83 -3.69 -29.06
N LYS A 361 -4.30 -3.37 -27.88
CA LYS A 361 -3.00 -2.75 -27.79
C LYS A 361 -2.10 -3.76 -28.47
N ASN A 362 -1.58 -3.38 -29.65
CA ASN A 362 -0.79 -4.25 -30.49
C ASN A 362 0.53 -4.52 -29.78
N THR A 363 0.42 -5.39 -28.79
CA THR A 363 1.44 -5.74 -27.81
C THR A 363 2.53 -6.52 -28.53
N TYR A 364 2.16 -7.25 -29.60
CA TYR A 364 3.10 -7.87 -30.52
C TYR A 364 4.00 -6.81 -31.20
N LEU A 365 3.44 -5.78 -31.84
CA LEU A 365 4.23 -4.72 -32.48
C LEU A 365 5.13 -4.00 -31.47
N LEU A 366 4.62 -3.72 -30.26
CA LEU A 366 5.41 -3.12 -29.18
C LEU A 366 6.58 -4.00 -28.75
N TYR A 367 6.36 -5.30 -28.48
CA TYR A 367 7.41 -6.23 -28.07
C TYR A 367 8.41 -6.53 -29.20
N THR A 368 7.95 -6.64 -30.45
CA THR A 368 8.83 -6.81 -31.62
C THR A 368 9.70 -5.56 -31.84
N ALA A 369 9.12 -4.36 -31.76
CA ALA A 369 9.87 -3.12 -31.88
C ALA A 369 10.88 -2.95 -30.72
N LEU A 370 10.48 -3.26 -29.49
CA LEU A 370 11.37 -3.24 -28.33
C LEU A 370 12.51 -4.25 -28.47
N GLY A 371 12.24 -5.46 -28.95
CA GLY A 371 13.24 -6.48 -29.27
C GLY A 371 14.28 -5.98 -30.28
N ILE A 372 13.83 -5.41 -31.41
CA ILE A 372 14.71 -4.85 -32.44
C ILE A 372 15.55 -3.68 -31.88
N CYS A 373 14.97 -2.81 -31.05
CA CYS A 373 15.69 -1.73 -30.37
C CYS A 373 16.79 -2.26 -29.44
N THR A 374 16.48 -3.28 -28.62
CA THR A 374 17.49 -3.87 -27.72
C THR A 374 18.65 -4.50 -28.49
N LEU A 375 18.38 -5.19 -29.61
CA LEU A 375 19.42 -5.75 -30.48
C LEU A 375 20.29 -4.65 -31.10
N GLY A 376 19.68 -3.54 -31.51
CA GLY A 376 20.40 -2.36 -32.00
C GLY A 376 21.36 -1.78 -30.96
N LEU A 377 20.90 -1.61 -29.71
CA LEU A 377 21.74 -1.12 -28.62
C LEU A 377 22.92 -2.05 -28.31
N ILE A 378 22.70 -3.37 -28.35
CA ILE A 378 23.78 -4.36 -28.20
C ILE A 378 24.81 -4.19 -29.32
N CYS A 379 24.37 -4.05 -30.59
CA CYS A 379 25.28 -3.84 -31.71
C CYS A 379 26.12 -2.56 -31.57
N VAL A 380 25.51 -1.46 -31.08
CA VAL A 380 26.23 -0.21 -30.80
C VAL A 380 27.24 -0.40 -29.68
N GLY A 381 26.86 -1.04 -28.57
CA GLY A 381 27.76 -1.34 -27.45
C GLY A 381 28.97 -2.19 -27.87
N LEU A 382 28.76 -3.21 -28.70
CA LEU A 382 29.84 -4.01 -29.27
C LEU A 382 30.72 -3.18 -30.23
N GLY A 383 30.14 -2.27 -31.01
CA GLY A 383 30.88 -1.34 -31.86
C GLY A 383 31.86 -0.45 -31.10
N PHE A 384 31.54 -0.06 -29.86
CA PHE A 384 32.46 0.67 -28.97
C PHE A 384 33.52 -0.23 -28.32
N ALA A 385 33.22 -1.50 -28.07
CA ALA A 385 34.12 -2.44 -27.40
C ALA A 385 35.22 -3.04 -28.31
N PHE A 386 34.96 -3.19 -29.62
CA PHE A 386 35.89 -3.84 -30.55
C PHE A 386 36.82 -2.88 -31.31
N LYS A 387 38.00 -3.38 -31.72
CA LYS A 387 39.04 -2.63 -32.46
C LYS A 387 38.69 -2.42 -33.95
N ALA A 388 39.47 -1.55 -34.60
CA ALA A 388 39.15 -0.80 -35.81
C ALA A 388 38.58 -1.53 -37.05
N PRO A 389 38.87 -2.81 -37.38
CA PRO A 389 38.17 -3.41 -38.52
C PRO A 389 36.75 -3.89 -38.15
N LEU A 390 36.58 -4.48 -36.96
CA LEU A 390 35.28 -5.04 -36.54
C LEU A 390 34.29 -3.95 -36.11
N ARG A 391 34.76 -2.81 -35.59
CA ARG A 391 33.87 -1.70 -35.21
C ARG A 391 32.97 -1.24 -36.37
N TYR A 392 33.54 -1.12 -37.58
CA TYR A 392 32.79 -0.62 -38.74
C TYR A 392 31.70 -1.61 -39.18
N VAL A 393 31.93 -2.92 -38.99
CA VAL A 393 30.92 -3.96 -39.27
C VAL A 393 29.74 -3.83 -38.30
N PHE A 394 30.00 -3.63 -37.00
CA PHE A 394 28.93 -3.44 -36.01
C PHE A 394 28.16 -2.12 -36.20
N TRP A 395 28.84 -1.04 -36.60
CA TRP A 395 28.17 0.22 -36.95
C TRP A 395 27.29 0.06 -38.19
N ALA A 396 27.76 -0.60 -39.24
CA ALA A 396 26.97 -0.88 -40.43
C ALA A 396 25.74 -1.76 -40.09
N LEU A 397 25.92 -2.76 -39.22
CA LEU A 397 24.83 -3.62 -38.75
C LEU A 397 23.78 -2.83 -37.93
N ALA A 398 24.22 -1.95 -37.03
CA ALA A 398 23.32 -1.10 -36.25
C ALA A 398 22.48 -0.18 -37.14
N VAL A 399 23.09 0.43 -38.17
CA VAL A 399 22.38 1.26 -39.16
C VAL A 399 21.37 0.43 -39.96
N ALA A 400 21.73 -0.79 -40.37
CA ALA A 400 20.82 -1.68 -41.08
C ALA A 400 19.61 -2.09 -40.22
N ILE A 401 19.83 -2.41 -38.95
CA ILE A 401 18.75 -2.73 -37.99
C ILE A 401 17.84 -1.52 -37.78
N PHE A 402 18.40 -0.32 -37.67
CA PHE A 402 17.62 0.90 -37.53
C PHE A 402 16.79 1.20 -38.78
N ALA A 403 17.36 1.04 -39.97
CA ALA A 403 16.62 1.19 -41.23
C ALA A 403 15.47 0.16 -41.35
N TYR A 404 15.72 -1.09 -40.92
CA TYR A 404 14.69 -2.13 -40.87
C TYR A 404 13.57 -1.79 -39.88
N LEU A 405 13.92 -1.30 -38.68
CA LEU A 405 12.94 -0.85 -37.69
C LEU A 405 12.07 0.28 -38.26
N LEU A 406 12.68 1.26 -38.93
CA LEU A 406 11.95 2.36 -39.53
C LEU A 406 11.02 1.87 -40.65
N HIS A 407 11.48 0.95 -41.49
CA HIS A 407 10.63 0.30 -42.48
C HIS A 407 9.45 -0.43 -41.83
N TYR A 408 9.71 -1.22 -40.78
CA TYR A 408 8.69 -1.98 -40.06
C TYR A 408 7.63 -1.08 -39.40
N LEU A 409 8.02 0.06 -38.82
CA LEU A 409 7.09 1.02 -38.21
C LEU A 409 6.24 1.77 -39.26
N LEU A 410 6.82 2.04 -40.43
CA LEU A 410 6.15 2.82 -41.48
C LEU A 410 5.33 1.97 -42.46
N TYR A 411 5.52 0.65 -42.46
CA TYR A 411 4.83 -0.26 -43.37
C TYR A 411 3.36 -0.47 -42.94
N THR A 412 2.46 0.34 -43.50
CA THR A 412 1.00 0.17 -43.37
C THR A 412 0.44 -0.37 -44.69
N LYS A 413 -0.29 -1.49 -44.64
CA LYS A 413 -1.00 -2.02 -45.81
C LYS A 413 -2.30 -1.24 -46.00
N ASN A 414 -2.41 -0.52 -47.10
CA ASN A 414 -3.64 0.18 -47.50
C ASN A 414 -4.32 -0.65 -48.60
N GLY A 415 -5.66 -0.66 -48.63
CA GLY A 415 -6.45 -1.27 -49.70
C GLY A 415 -7.69 -0.43 -50.00
N ILE A 416 -8.27 -0.59 -51.19
CA ILE A 416 -9.47 0.15 -51.61
C ILE A 416 -10.66 -0.81 -51.63
N VAL A 417 -11.69 -0.53 -50.82
CA VAL A 417 -12.93 -1.31 -50.85
C VAL A 417 -13.82 -0.82 -51.99
N SER A 418 -14.23 -1.74 -52.86
CA SER A 418 -15.15 -1.43 -53.97
C SER A 418 -16.54 -0.96 -53.49
N PRO A 419 -17.26 -0.14 -54.27
CA PRO A 419 -18.59 0.34 -53.90
C PRO A 419 -19.63 -0.78 -53.83
N ASN A 420 -20.63 -0.58 -52.97
CA ASN A 420 -21.75 -1.46 -52.65
C ASN A 420 -21.39 -2.81 -52.00
N LYS A 421 -20.34 -2.81 -51.17
CA LYS A 421 -19.85 -3.99 -50.44
C LYS A 421 -20.14 -3.87 -48.95
N HIS A 422 -20.32 -5.02 -48.30
CA HIS A 422 -20.75 -5.13 -46.91
C HIS A 422 -19.55 -5.26 -45.97
N ILE A 423 -19.52 -4.42 -44.94
CA ILE A 423 -18.56 -4.50 -43.84
C ILE A 423 -19.25 -5.22 -42.68
N TRP A 424 -18.62 -6.26 -42.17
CA TRP A 424 -19.18 -7.16 -41.15
C TRP A 424 -18.52 -6.94 -39.79
N ILE A 425 -19.25 -7.18 -38.69
CA ILE A 425 -18.69 -7.11 -37.33
C ILE A 425 -17.81 -8.35 -37.04
N LEU A 426 -18.17 -9.52 -37.59
CA LEU A 426 -17.40 -10.77 -37.45
C LEU A 426 -17.12 -11.39 -38.83
N PRO A 427 -16.03 -12.17 -38.98
CA PRO A 427 -15.69 -12.86 -40.23
C PRO A 427 -16.56 -14.11 -40.43
N THR A 428 -17.88 -13.95 -40.45
CA THR A 428 -18.87 -15.02 -40.67
C THR A 428 -20.04 -14.52 -41.52
N HIS A 429 -20.62 -15.42 -42.31
CA HIS A 429 -21.69 -15.12 -43.26
C HIS A 429 -23.00 -14.64 -42.60
N ASN A 430 -23.21 -14.93 -41.31
CA ASN A 430 -24.43 -14.61 -40.56
C ASN A 430 -24.23 -13.49 -39.52
N SER A 431 -23.17 -12.70 -39.66
CA SER A 431 -22.89 -11.61 -38.72
C SER A 431 -23.71 -10.36 -39.03
N THR A 432 -23.84 -9.47 -38.03
CA THR A 432 -24.52 -8.19 -38.21
C THR A 432 -23.71 -7.29 -39.13
N LEU A 433 -24.40 -6.71 -40.11
CA LEU A 433 -23.84 -5.77 -41.07
C LEU A 433 -23.55 -4.45 -40.36
N LEU A 434 -22.28 -4.03 -40.37
CA LEU A 434 -21.81 -2.80 -39.74
C LEU A 434 -22.12 -1.60 -40.63
N GLU A 435 -21.81 -1.71 -41.93
CA GLU A 435 -22.05 -0.64 -42.90
C GLU A 435 -22.03 -1.18 -44.35
N THR A 436 -22.79 -0.53 -45.24
CA THR A 436 -22.72 -0.78 -46.69
C THR A 436 -22.05 0.39 -47.38
N THR A 437 -20.90 0.12 -47.99
CA THR A 437 -20.06 1.13 -48.63
C THR A 437 -20.75 1.72 -49.86
N THR A 438 -21.17 2.99 -49.87
CA THR A 438 -21.87 3.59 -51.04
C THR A 438 -20.91 4.17 -52.10
N LYS A 439 -19.63 4.38 -51.75
CA LYS A 439 -18.56 4.94 -52.60
C LYS A 439 -17.26 4.16 -52.35
N PRO A 440 -16.27 4.12 -53.25
CA PRO A 440 -14.99 3.48 -52.95
C PRO A 440 -14.33 4.15 -51.73
N ILE A 441 -13.93 3.34 -50.73
CA ILE A 441 -13.32 3.83 -49.48
C ILE A 441 -11.91 3.25 -49.35
N GLU A 442 -10.94 4.13 -49.10
CA GLU A 442 -9.59 3.73 -48.71
C GLU A 442 -9.61 3.24 -47.26
N VAL A 443 -9.17 2.00 -47.05
CA VAL A 443 -9.16 1.36 -45.74
C VAL A 443 -7.76 0.89 -45.38
N LYS A 444 -7.44 0.95 -44.09
CA LYS A 444 -6.18 0.39 -43.57
C LYS A 444 -6.40 -1.06 -43.19
N ILE A 445 -5.65 -1.97 -43.81
CA ILE A 445 -5.71 -3.40 -43.52
C ILE A 445 -4.82 -3.67 -42.31
N ILE A 446 -5.44 -4.10 -41.21
CA ILE A 446 -4.76 -4.35 -39.92
C ILE A 446 -4.62 -5.83 -39.60
N GLY A 447 -5.24 -6.72 -40.37
CA GLY A 447 -5.14 -8.16 -40.18
C GLY A 447 -5.85 -8.97 -41.26
N GLU A 448 -5.56 -10.26 -41.29
CA GLU A 448 -6.11 -11.21 -42.25
C GLU A 448 -6.54 -12.47 -41.51
N TYR A 449 -7.77 -12.95 -41.76
CA TYR A 449 -8.26 -14.18 -41.15
C TYR A 449 -9.30 -14.86 -42.05
N SER A 450 -9.03 -16.11 -42.45
CA SER A 450 -9.98 -17.00 -43.14
C SER A 450 -10.68 -16.37 -44.38
N GLY A 451 -9.93 -15.67 -45.23
CA GLY A 451 -10.49 -15.04 -46.45
C GLY A 451 -11.16 -13.67 -46.22
N TYR A 452 -10.98 -13.08 -45.03
CA TYR A 452 -11.41 -11.72 -44.70
C TYR A 452 -10.22 -10.84 -44.32
N TYR A 453 -10.25 -9.58 -44.74
CA TYR A 453 -9.38 -8.53 -44.22
C TYR A 453 -10.07 -7.80 -43.07
N LYS A 454 -9.34 -7.64 -41.97
CA LYS A 454 -9.71 -6.73 -40.89
C LYS A 454 -9.29 -5.33 -41.30
N ILE A 455 -10.25 -4.43 -41.41
CA ILE A 455 -10.07 -3.08 -41.94
C ILE A 455 -10.45 -2.02 -40.91
N ILE A 456 -9.79 -0.87 -41.03
CA ILE A 456 -10.17 0.37 -40.35
C ILE A 456 -10.64 1.35 -41.42
N THR A 457 -11.90 1.78 -41.30
CA THR A 457 -12.54 2.80 -42.15
C THR A 457 -12.00 4.20 -41.79
N PRO A 458 -12.06 5.21 -42.68
CA PRO A 458 -11.67 6.59 -42.36
C PRO A 458 -12.39 7.20 -41.14
N GLU A 459 -13.58 6.69 -40.80
CA GLU A 459 -14.33 7.04 -39.58
C GLU A 459 -13.88 6.27 -38.32
N GLU A 460 -12.70 5.65 -38.35
CA GLU A 460 -12.09 4.85 -37.28
C GLU A 460 -12.88 3.60 -36.83
N LYS A 461 -13.96 3.25 -37.54
CA LYS A 461 -14.71 2.00 -37.29
C LYS A 461 -13.89 0.78 -37.74
N VAL A 462 -13.86 -0.26 -36.90
CA VAL A 462 -13.17 -1.52 -37.15
C VAL A 462 -14.17 -2.56 -37.66
N GLY A 463 -13.88 -3.19 -38.80
CA GLY A 463 -14.75 -4.22 -39.39
C GLY A 463 -14.00 -5.24 -40.23
N TRP A 464 -14.74 -6.20 -40.77
CA TRP A 464 -14.24 -7.26 -41.65
C TRP A 464 -14.85 -7.15 -43.04
N VAL A 465 -14.00 -7.26 -44.06
CA VAL A 465 -14.39 -7.27 -45.47
C VAL A 465 -13.81 -8.51 -46.14
N LYS A 466 -14.49 -9.07 -47.15
CA LYS A 466 -13.93 -10.21 -47.89
C LYS A 466 -12.71 -9.76 -48.69
N GLN A 467 -11.72 -10.62 -48.82
CA GLN A 467 -10.50 -10.31 -49.57
C GLN A 467 -10.79 -9.98 -51.03
N ASP A 468 -11.75 -10.67 -51.65
CA ASP A 468 -12.17 -10.45 -53.04
C ASP A 468 -12.85 -9.08 -53.28
N ASP A 469 -13.22 -8.37 -52.21
CA ASP A 469 -13.91 -7.08 -52.26
C ASP A 469 -12.95 -5.89 -52.04
N VAL A 470 -11.65 -6.15 -51.87
CA VAL A 470 -10.58 -5.15 -51.65
C VAL A 470 -9.53 -5.23 -52.76
N GLU A 471 -9.27 -4.10 -53.42
CA GLU A 471 -8.23 -3.93 -54.45
C GLU A 471 -6.95 -3.29 -53.91
#